data_AF-A0A0Q7DM16-F1
#
_entry.id   AF-A0A0Q7DM16-F1
#
_cell.length_a   1.000
_cell.length_b   1.000
_cell.length_c   1.000
_cell.angle_alpha   90.00
_cell.angle_beta   90.00
_cell.angle_gamma   90.00
#
_symmetry.space_group_name_H-M   'P 1'
#
loop_
_entity.id
_entity.type
_entity.pdbx_description
1 polymer ?
#
loop_
_entity_poly.entity_id
_entity_poly.type
_entity_poly.pdbx_seq_one_letter_code
_entity_poly.pdbx_strand_id
1 'polypeptide(L)'
;MTGLIFAALLVLTPPQDNLSGSRNAQTEADFRCFAAGLVMAEVSGDDAEMVNAGSMVAFYYLGRLEGREPSIDWVARGVEVGTAKGEELLPELARCGEEFAAKGEDMVKKAGVQGS
;
A
#
# COMPACT_ATOMS: atom_id res chain seq x y z
N MET A 1 49.76 -12.15 1.42
CA MET A 1 48.90 -13.02 0.59
C MET A 1 47.86 -13.57 1.57
N THR A 2 46.59 -13.20 1.57
CA THR A 2 45.67 -13.03 0.44
C THR A 2 44.53 -12.13 0.91
N GLY A 3 44.36 -10.96 0.28
CA GLY A 3 43.13 -10.18 0.39
C GLY A 3 42.15 -10.69 -0.66
N LEU A 4 40.92 -10.99 -0.28
CA LEU A 4 39.85 -11.29 -1.22
C LEU A 4 38.68 -10.35 -1.00
N ILE A 5 38.54 -9.53 -2.04
CA ILE A 5 37.55 -8.53 -2.39
C ILE A 5 36.13 -9.13 -2.34
N PHE A 6 35.25 -8.59 -1.49
CA PHE A 6 33.80 -8.67 -1.67
C PHE A 6 33.35 -7.35 -2.28
N ALA A 7 33.39 -7.25 -3.61
CA ALA A 7 32.86 -6.11 -4.33
C ALA A 7 31.84 -6.57 -5.36
N ALA A 8 30.71 -5.86 -5.38
CA ALA A 8 29.70 -5.80 -6.44
C ALA A 8 28.76 -7.00 -6.62
N LEU A 9 27.80 -7.11 -5.69
CA LEU A 9 26.43 -7.55 -6.01
C LEU A 9 25.49 -6.34 -5.88
N LEU A 10 25.71 -5.30 -6.68
CA LEU A 10 24.75 -4.22 -6.83
C LEU A 10 23.83 -4.53 -8.01
N VAL A 11 22.67 -5.09 -7.65
CA VAL A 11 21.34 -4.69 -8.18
C VAL A 11 21.09 -4.97 -9.67
N LEU A 12 20.71 -6.21 -9.97
CA LEU A 12 19.72 -6.52 -11.02
C LEU A 12 18.36 -6.74 -10.34
N THR A 13 17.79 -5.73 -9.69
CA THR A 13 16.34 -5.73 -9.48
C THR A 13 15.71 -5.21 -10.76
N PRO A 14 14.86 -5.98 -11.45
CA PRO A 14 14.10 -5.45 -12.58
C PRO A 14 13.33 -4.20 -12.11
N PRO A 15 13.16 -3.19 -12.98
CA PRO A 15 12.30 -2.07 -12.65
C PRO A 15 10.94 -2.64 -12.25
N GLN A 16 10.46 -2.34 -11.05
CA GLN A 16 9.08 -2.67 -10.70
C GLN A 16 8.19 -1.83 -11.62
N ASP A 17 7.34 -2.50 -12.39
CA ASP A 17 6.39 -1.82 -13.23
C ASP A 17 5.47 -0.97 -12.33
N ASN A 18 5.30 0.30 -12.70
CA ASN A 18 4.37 1.19 -12.01
C ASN A 18 2.95 0.70 -12.28
N LEU A 19 2.29 0.21 -11.24
CA LEU A 19 0.94 -0.33 -11.33
C LEU A 19 -0.10 0.79 -11.41
N SER A 20 0.18 1.95 -10.82
CA SER A 20 -0.75 3.09 -10.81
C SER A 20 -0.86 3.81 -12.15
N GLY A 21 0.13 3.67 -13.02
CA GLY A 21 0.31 4.54 -14.19
C GLY A 21 0.90 5.92 -13.88
N SER A 22 1.13 6.24 -12.61
CA SER A 22 1.82 7.46 -12.18
C SER A 22 3.34 7.32 -12.35
N ARG A 23 4.02 8.46 -12.57
CA ARG A 23 5.49 8.56 -12.50
C ARG A 23 5.99 9.04 -11.13
N ASN A 24 5.08 9.44 -10.25
CA ASN A 24 5.40 9.88 -8.90
C ASN A 24 5.48 8.67 -7.96
N ALA A 25 6.64 8.47 -7.33
CA ALA A 25 6.88 7.32 -6.48
C ALA A 25 5.95 7.27 -5.25
N GLN A 26 5.55 8.41 -4.69
CA GLN A 26 4.63 8.47 -3.57
C GLN A 26 3.19 8.15 -4.00
N THR A 27 2.76 8.61 -5.17
CA THR A 27 1.47 8.24 -5.76
C THR A 27 1.43 6.74 -6.05
N GLU A 28 2.50 6.17 -6.63
CA GLU A 28 2.61 4.73 -6.86
C GLU A 28 2.55 3.93 -5.54
N ALA A 29 3.30 4.34 -4.52
CA ALA A 29 3.30 3.66 -3.22
C ALA A 29 1.93 3.72 -2.53
N ASP A 30 1.25 4.87 -2.58
CA ASP A 30 -0.09 5.05 -2.01
C ASP A 30 -1.13 4.24 -2.80
N PHE A 31 -0.99 4.18 -4.12
CA PHE A 31 -1.85 3.36 -4.98
C PHE A 31 -1.71 1.88 -4.69
N ARG A 32 -0.48 1.38 -4.55
CA ARG A 32 -0.22 -0.02 -4.16
C ARG A 32 -0.89 -0.36 -2.84
N CYS A 33 -0.85 0.53 -1.86
CA CYS A 33 -1.56 0.35 -0.59
C CYS A 33 -3.09 0.39 -0.72
N PHE A 34 -3.63 1.30 -1.53
CA PHE A 34 -5.05 1.34 -1.84
C PHE A 34 -5.53 0.02 -2.46
N ALA A 35 -4.86 -0.43 -3.52
CA ALA A 35 -5.21 -1.65 -4.22
C ALA A 35 -5.02 -2.89 -3.34
N ALA A 36 -3.96 -2.96 -2.52
CA ALA A 36 -3.76 -4.03 -1.56
C ALA A 36 -4.88 -4.11 -0.52
N GLY A 37 -5.39 -2.98 -0.04
CA GLY A 37 -6.56 -2.92 0.85
C GLY A 37 -7.83 -3.49 0.20
N LEU A 38 -8.06 -3.19 -1.08
CA LEU A 38 -9.17 -3.79 -1.85
C LEU A 38 -9.02 -5.30 -1.98
N VAL A 39 -7.81 -5.77 -2.33
CA VAL A 39 -7.51 -7.21 -2.46
C VAL A 39 -7.71 -7.90 -1.12
N MET A 40 -7.22 -7.34 -0.01
CA MET A 40 -7.45 -7.88 1.32
C MET A 40 -8.93 -8.02 1.63
N ALA A 41 -9.73 -6.99 1.37
CA ALA A 41 -11.16 -7.02 1.61
C ALA A 41 -11.86 -8.11 0.77
N GLU A 42 -11.45 -8.29 -0.49
CA GLU A 42 -12.01 -9.31 -1.38
C GLU A 42 -11.64 -10.74 -0.93
N VAL A 43 -10.36 -11.01 -0.67
CA VAL A 43 -9.89 -12.38 -0.34
C VAL A 43 -10.29 -12.84 1.06
N SER A 44 -10.69 -11.91 1.94
CA SER A 44 -11.13 -12.20 3.31
C SER A 44 -12.52 -12.87 3.37
N GLY A 45 -13.29 -12.83 2.27
CA GLY A 45 -14.58 -13.51 2.18
C GLY A 45 -15.55 -13.06 3.27
N ASP A 46 -15.96 -13.99 4.14
CA ASP A 46 -16.95 -13.76 5.21
C ASP A 46 -16.34 -13.29 6.54
N ASP A 47 -15.01 -13.15 6.64
CA ASP A 47 -14.36 -12.58 7.83
C ASP A 47 -14.60 -11.06 7.87
N ALA A 48 -15.70 -10.67 8.53
CA ALA A 48 -16.11 -9.28 8.62
C ALA A 48 -15.05 -8.36 9.26
N GLU A 49 -14.21 -8.87 10.17
CA GLU A 49 -13.14 -8.09 10.78
C GLU A 49 -12.07 -7.76 9.74
N MET A 50 -11.65 -8.77 8.98
CA MET A 50 -10.62 -8.61 7.95
C MET A 50 -11.12 -7.81 6.74
N VAL A 51 -12.39 -7.99 6.35
CA VAL A 51 -13.06 -7.17 5.32
C VAL A 51 -13.07 -5.70 5.73
N ASN A 52 -13.44 -5.41 6.99
CA ASN A 52 -13.45 -4.05 7.51
C ASN A 52 -12.03 -3.47 7.58
N ALA A 53 -11.05 -4.23 8.04
CA ALA A 53 -9.65 -3.81 8.10
C ALA A 53 -9.11 -3.44 6.70
N GLY A 54 -9.31 -4.32 5.71
CA GLY A 54 -8.91 -4.07 4.32
C GLY A 54 -9.61 -2.84 3.73
N SER A 55 -10.91 -2.69 3.98
CA SER A 55 -11.69 -1.53 3.54
C SER A 55 -11.18 -0.22 4.14
N MET A 56 -10.85 -0.21 5.44
CA MET A 56 -10.31 0.98 6.12
C MET A 56 -8.94 1.39 5.56
N VAL A 57 -8.06 0.41 5.31
CA VAL A 57 -6.78 0.67 4.64
C VAL A 57 -7.02 1.25 3.24
N ALA A 58 -7.91 0.64 2.45
CA ALA A 58 -8.24 1.14 1.12
C ALA A 58 -8.73 2.59 1.16
N PHE A 59 -9.72 2.92 1.99
CA PHE A 59 -10.25 4.28 2.07
C PHE A 59 -9.22 5.31 2.54
N TYR A 60 -8.35 4.94 3.49
CA TYR A 60 -7.28 5.84 3.94
C TYR A 60 -6.34 6.22 2.79
N TYR A 61 -5.88 5.24 2.00
CA TYR A 61 -4.98 5.50 0.89
C TYR A 61 -5.69 6.12 -0.32
N LEU A 62 -6.96 5.81 -0.56
CA LEU A 62 -7.76 6.53 -1.56
C LEU A 62 -7.82 8.02 -1.24
N GLY A 63 -8.09 8.40 0.01
CA GLY A 63 -8.08 9.80 0.44
C GLY A 63 -6.71 10.48 0.29
N ARG A 64 -5.60 9.73 0.37
CA ARG A 64 -4.25 10.25 0.06
C ARG A 64 -4.04 10.50 -1.44
N LEU A 65 -4.66 9.69 -2.29
CA LEU A 65 -4.58 9.77 -3.75
C LEU A 65 -5.51 10.83 -4.34
N GLU A 66 -6.64 11.10 -3.69
CA GLU A 66 -7.58 12.13 -4.15
C GLU A 66 -6.88 13.48 -4.35
N GLY A 67 -7.15 14.12 -5.49
CA GLY A 67 -6.50 15.36 -5.91
C GLY A 67 -5.09 15.19 -6.50
N ARG A 68 -4.48 14.00 -6.38
CA ARG A 68 -3.29 13.65 -7.17
C ARG A 68 -3.73 13.20 -8.56
N GLU A 69 -2.95 13.61 -9.56
CA GLU A 69 -3.11 13.29 -11.00
C GLU A 69 -4.58 13.21 -11.46
N PRO A 70 -5.23 14.36 -11.71
CA PRO A 70 -6.68 14.44 -11.97
C PRO A 70 -7.19 13.65 -13.17
N SER A 71 -6.29 13.15 -14.03
CA SER A 71 -6.63 12.32 -15.18
C SER A 71 -6.81 10.84 -14.85
N ILE A 72 -6.49 10.40 -13.63
CA ILE A 72 -6.58 9.01 -13.23
C ILE A 72 -7.80 8.79 -12.35
N ASP A 73 -8.67 7.86 -12.75
CA ASP A 73 -9.70 7.30 -11.88
C ASP A 73 -9.06 6.26 -10.97
N TRP A 74 -8.72 6.68 -9.75
CA TRP A 74 -8.03 5.82 -8.79
C TRP A 74 -8.84 4.59 -8.43
N VAL A 75 -10.16 4.70 -8.28
CA VAL A 75 -11.02 3.59 -7.91
C VAL A 75 -11.06 2.56 -9.04
N ALA A 76 -11.34 3.00 -10.27
CA ALA A 76 -11.36 2.11 -11.42
C ALA A 76 -9.99 1.43 -11.62
N ARG A 77 -8.89 2.19 -11.48
CA ARG A 77 -7.54 1.66 -11.61
C ARG A 77 -7.19 0.66 -10.50
N GLY A 78 -7.60 0.92 -9.26
CA GLY A 78 -7.36 0.03 -8.14
C GLY A 78 -8.12 -1.28 -8.25
N VAL A 79 -9.37 -1.25 -8.74
CA VAL A 79 -10.14 -2.46 -9.04
C VAL A 79 -9.49 -3.25 -10.17
N GLU A 80 -9.14 -2.60 -11.28
CA GLU A 80 -8.47 -3.25 -12.42
C GLU A 80 -7.19 -3.97 -12.00
N VAL A 81 -6.30 -3.27 -11.29
CA VAL A 81 -5.02 -3.82 -10.83
C VAL A 81 -5.25 -4.85 -9.72
N GLY A 82 -6.15 -4.60 -8.77
CA GLY A 82 -6.48 -5.53 -7.69
C GLY A 82 -6.89 -6.90 -8.23
N THR A 83 -7.79 -6.92 -9.21
CA THR A 83 -8.23 -8.15 -9.88
C THR A 83 -7.10 -8.81 -10.69
N ALA A 84 -6.29 -8.02 -11.42
CA ALA A 84 -5.27 -8.58 -12.30
C ALA A 84 -3.96 -8.99 -11.60
N LYS A 85 -3.66 -8.37 -10.45
CA LYS A 85 -2.35 -8.41 -9.78
C LYS A 85 -2.47 -8.61 -8.26
N GLY A 86 -3.56 -9.19 -7.78
CA GLY A 86 -3.81 -9.37 -6.35
C GLY A 86 -2.65 -10.02 -5.58
N GLU A 87 -2.06 -11.08 -6.13
CA GLU A 87 -0.91 -11.77 -5.50
C GLU A 87 0.35 -10.87 -5.40
N GLU A 88 0.54 -9.93 -6.31
CA GLU A 88 1.64 -8.95 -6.27
C GLU A 88 1.40 -7.87 -5.21
N LEU A 89 0.13 -7.59 -4.89
CA LEU A 89 -0.27 -6.54 -3.96
C LEU A 89 -0.33 -7.01 -2.51
N LEU A 90 -0.62 -8.29 -2.24
CA LEU A 90 -0.70 -8.81 -0.87
C LEU A 90 0.56 -8.53 -0.01
N PRO A 91 1.80 -8.66 -0.53
CA PRO A 91 3.00 -8.31 0.24
C PRO A 91 3.08 -6.84 0.68
N GLU A 92 2.38 -5.92 0.00
CA GLU A 92 2.34 -4.50 0.37
C GLU A 92 1.62 -4.27 1.71
N LEU A 93 0.70 -5.16 2.09
CA LEU A 93 -0.13 -5.02 3.29
C LEU A 93 0.68 -4.86 4.57
N ALA A 94 1.86 -5.48 4.68
CA ALA A 94 2.73 -5.32 5.85
C ALA A 94 3.15 -3.86 6.03
N ARG A 95 3.78 -3.26 5.00
CA ARG A 95 4.20 -1.86 5.02
C ARG A 95 3.00 -0.92 5.15
N CYS A 96 1.96 -1.15 4.35
CA CYS A 96 0.79 -0.28 4.30
C CYS A 96 0.02 -0.27 5.63
N GLY A 97 -0.06 -1.42 6.29
CA GLY A 97 -0.65 -1.60 7.62
C GLY A 97 0.17 -0.93 8.72
N GLU A 98 1.50 -1.04 8.69
CA GLU A 98 2.38 -0.32 9.63
C GLU A 98 2.22 1.19 9.53
N GLU A 99 2.22 1.75 8.30
CA GLU A 99 1.98 3.18 8.07
C GLU A 99 0.60 3.63 8.56
N PHE A 100 -0.44 2.83 8.30
CA PHE A 100 -1.80 3.11 8.74
C PHE A 100 -1.92 3.08 10.27
N ALA A 101 -1.34 2.07 10.92
CA ALA A 101 -1.31 1.93 12.37
C ALA A 101 -0.59 3.11 13.04
N ALA A 102 0.60 3.47 12.54
CA ALA A 102 1.36 4.62 13.03
C ALA A 102 0.55 5.93 12.91
N LYS A 103 -0.23 6.08 11.82
CA LYS A 103 -1.12 7.24 11.68
C LYS A 103 -2.27 7.22 12.70
N GLY A 104 -2.85 6.06 12.96
CA GLY A 104 -3.87 5.87 13.99
C GLY A 104 -3.35 6.24 15.39
N GLU A 105 -2.16 5.78 15.75
CA GLU A 105 -1.50 6.11 17.01
C GLU A 105 -1.26 7.62 17.16
N ASP A 106 -0.79 8.29 16.10
CA ASP A 106 -0.63 9.75 16.05
C ASP A 106 -1.96 10.48 16.30
N MET A 107 -3.06 9.99 15.72
CA MET A 107 -4.39 10.57 15.90
C MET A 107 -4.89 10.42 17.34
N VAL A 108 -4.76 9.23 17.93
CA VAL A 108 -5.14 8.96 19.33
C VAL A 108 -4.35 9.84 20.29
N LYS A 109 -3.02 9.93 20.08
CA LYS A 109 -2.14 10.79 20.87
C LYS A 109 -2.57 12.27 20.81
N LYS A 110 -2.89 12.77 19.61
CA LYS A 110 -3.34 14.16 19.40
C LYS A 110 -4.72 14.44 19.97
N ALA A 111 -5.60 13.45 19.98
CA ALA A 111 -6.94 13.57 20.55
C ALA A 111 -6.94 13.63 22.09
N GLY A 112 -5.80 13.42 22.75
CA GLY A 112 -5.71 13.40 24.21
C GLY A 112 -6.38 12.17 24.84
N VAL A 113 -6.71 11.15 24.03
CA VAL A 113 -7.28 9.88 24.47
C VAL A 113 -6.13 8.94 24.84
N GLN A 114 -5.41 9.26 25.91
CA GLN A 114 -4.48 8.32 26.53
C GLN A 114 -5.09 7.79 27.82
N GLY A 115 -5.47 6.51 27.80
CA GLY A 115 -5.72 5.60 28.93
C GLY A 115 -6.24 6.20 30.25
N SER A 116 -7.53 5.96 30.52
CA SER A 116 -8.01 5.62 31.87
C SER A 116 -7.86 4.12 32.09
#